data_AF-A0A9Q3BXI7-F1
#
_entry.id   AF-A0A9Q3BXI7-F1
#
_cell.length_a   1.000
_cell.length_b   1.000
_cell.length_c   1.000
_cell.angle_alpha   90.00
_cell.angle_beta   90.00
_cell.angle_gamma   90.00
#
_symmetry.space_group_name_H-M   'P 1'
#
loop_
_entity.id
_entity.type
_entity.pdbx_description
1 polymer ?
#
loop_
_entity_poly.entity_id
_entity_poly.type
_entity_poly.pdbx_seq_one_letter_code
_entity_poly.pdbx_strand_id
1 'polypeptide(L)'
;MNSLDSLNHLEERFFTEGYQAGLVDGEKAGKAAGRELGEKEGYKLWEELGYYLGQAQIWESHINNHRLKSKINNLITLIEAFPTENSPDSHGLDLLSQLNTIRSSYRLCCANMGLKPRIKEAGGLSL
;
A
#
# COMPACT_ATOMS: atom_id res chain seq x y z
N MET A 1 51.48 -18.31 14.68
CA MET A 1 50.50 -17.44 15.34
C MET A 1 50.15 -18.08 16.69
N ASN A 2 50.39 -17.40 17.81
CA ASN A 2 50.38 -18.02 19.14
C ASN A 2 48.94 -18.31 19.63
N SER A 3 48.72 -19.49 20.20
CA SER A 3 47.42 -19.97 20.70
C SER A 3 46.76 -19.06 21.77
N LEU A 4 47.54 -18.20 22.44
CA LEU A 4 47.05 -17.27 23.43
C LEU A 4 46.46 -15.99 22.80
N ASP A 5 47.03 -15.53 21.68
CA ASP A 5 46.50 -14.38 20.94
C ASP A 5 45.12 -14.70 20.35
N SER A 6 44.94 -15.92 19.84
CA SER A 6 43.63 -16.38 19.36
C SER A 6 42.57 -16.48 20.46
N LEU A 7 42.97 -16.72 21.72
CA LEU A 7 42.05 -16.77 22.86
C LEU A 7 41.63 -15.36 23.30
N ASN A 8 42.56 -14.39 23.23
CA ASN A 8 42.32 -13.00 23.60
C ASN A 8 41.34 -12.29 22.65
N HIS A 9 41.32 -12.68 21.37
CA HIS A 9 40.39 -12.13 20.36
C HIS A 9 39.14 -12.98 20.12
N LEU A 10 38.88 -14.00 20.95
CA LEU A 10 37.81 -14.96 20.71
C LEU A 10 36.42 -14.32 20.81
N GLU A 11 36.20 -13.47 21.83
CA GLU A 11 34.93 -12.77 22.05
C GLU A 11 34.62 -11.81 20.90
N GLU A 12 35.58 -10.97 20.51
CA GLU A 12 35.43 -10.01 19.41
C GLU A 12 35.13 -10.70 18.08
N ARG A 13 35.75 -11.86 17.84
CA ARG A 13 35.47 -12.69 16.66
C ARG A 13 34.05 -13.24 16.68
N PHE A 14 33.63 -13.90 17.76
CA PHE A 14 32.26 -14.44 17.82
C PHE A 14 31.19 -13.35 17.80
N PHE A 15 31.46 -12.20 18.41
CA PHE A 15 30.57 -11.03 18.31
C PHE A 15 30.45 -10.54 16.87
N THR A 16 31.58 -10.36 16.18
CA THR A 16 31.60 -9.88 14.79
C THR A 16 30.92 -10.87 13.85
N GLU A 17 31.24 -12.16 13.99
CA GLU A 17 30.64 -13.24 13.21
C GLU A 17 29.12 -13.33 13.45
N GLY A 18 28.69 -13.29 14.71
CA GLY A 18 27.28 -13.32 15.08
C GLY A 18 26.51 -12.09 14.63
N TYR A 19 27.10 -10.90 14.72
CA TYR A 19 26.51 -9.65 14.24
C TYR A 19 26.33 -9.67 12.72
N GLN A 20 27.37 -10.06 11.97
CA GLN A 20 27.30 -10.16 10.51
C GLN A 20 26.26 -11.20 10.05
N ALA A 21 26.23 -12.36 10.70
CA ALA A 21 25.23 -13.39 10.44
C ALA A 21 23.81 -12.87 10.72
N GLY A 22 23.59 -12.26 11.90
CA GLY A 22 22.31 -11.70 12.30
C GLY A 22 21.83 -10.58 11.38
N LEU A 23 22.74 -9.72 10.89
CA LEU A 23 22.42 -8.67 9.92
C LEU A 23 21.92 -9.25 8.60
N VAL A 24 22.64 -10.24 8.05
CA VAL A 24 22.28 -10.91 6.79
C VAL A 24 20.95 -11.65 6.91
N ASP A 25 20.73 -12.35 8.02
CA ASP A 25 19.49 -13.09 8.25
C ASP A 25 18.31 -12.14 8.51
N GLY A 26 18.55 -11.07 9.27
CA GLY A 26 17.57 -10.01 9.51
C GLY A 26 17.12 -9.32 8.22
N GLU A 27 18.04 -9.01 7.31
CA GLU A 27 17.71 -8.41 6.02
C GLU A 27 16.84 -9.35 5.17
N LYS A 28 17.19 -10.64 5.09
CA LYS A 28 16.41 -11.64 4.36
C LYS A 28 15.01 -11.82 4.95
N ALA A 29 14.94 -11.97 6.28
CA ALA A 29 13.68 -12.13 7.00
C ALA A 29 12.79 -10.90 6.85
N GLY A 30 13.36 -9.69 6.96
CA GLY A 30 12.66 -8.43 6.78
C GLY A 30 12.08 -8.28 5.37
N LYS A 31 12.85 -8.63 4.32
CA LYS A 31 12.36 -8.63 2.93
C LYS A 31 11.20 -9.61 2.72
N ALA A 32 11.29 -10.81 3.29
CA ALA A 32 10.23 -11.81 3.18
C ALA A 32 8.95 -11.36 3.90
N ALA A 33 9.07 -10.91 5.16
CA ALA A 33 7.94 -10.43 5.95
C ALA A 33 7.29 -9.19 5.32
N GLY A 34 8.09 -8.25 4.81
CA GLY A 34 7.58 -7.06 4.12
C GLY A 34 6.80 -7.40 2.85
N ARG A 35 7.26 -8.40 2.09
CA ARG A 35 6.54 -8.89 0.90
C ARG A 35 5.19 -9.51 1.26
N GLU A 36 5.17 -10.40 2.26
CA GLU A 36 3.94 -11.06 2.72
C GLU A 36 2.92 -10.04 3.26
N LEU A 37 3.38 -9.08 4.07
CA LEU A 37 2.54 -8.01 4.57
C LEU A 37 2.00 -7.13 3.44
N GLY A 38 2.88 -6.72 2.51
CA GLY A 38 2.52 -5.90 1.37
C GLY A 38 1.50 -6.58 0.45
N GLU A 39 1.61 -7.89 0.23
CA GLU A 39 0.62 -8.67 -0.52
C GLU A 39 -0.75 -8.65 0.16
N LYS A 40 -0.79 -8.92 1.46
CA LYS A 40 -2.03 -8.96 2.25
C LYS A 40 -2.73 -7.60 2.32
N GLU A 41 -1.99 -6.54 2.63
CA GLU A 41 -2.56 -5.20 2.76
C GLU A 41 -2.85 -4.58 1.38
N GLY A 42 -2.01 -4.86 0.38
CA GLY A 42 -2.23 -4.48 -1.01
C GLY A 42 -3.51 -5.11 -1.57
N TYR A 43 -3.81 -6.36 -1.25
CA TYR A 43 -5.06 -7.01 -1.67
C TYR A 43 -6.30 -6.27 -1.14
N LYS A 44 -6.32 -5.94 0.16
CA LYS A 44 -7.45 -5.21 0.77
C LYS A 44 -7.63 -3.82 0.14
N LEU A 45 -6.51 -3.13 -0.11
CA LEU A 45 -6.51 -1.83 -0.77
C LEU A 45 -7.09 -1.91 -2.18
N TRP A 46 -6.64 -2.87 -2.99
CA TRP A 46 -7.11 -3.04 -4.36
C TRP A 46 -8.52 -3.62 -4.45
N GLU A 47 -8.97 -4.41 -3.48
CA GLU A 47 -10.37 -4.80 -3.34
C GLU A 47 -11.26 -3.56 -3.16
N GLU A 48 -10.85 -2.62 -2.30
CA GLU A 48 -11.55 -1.35 -2.10
C GLU A 48 -11.60 -0.52 -3.40
N LEU A 49 -10.46 -0.29 -4.03
CA LEU A 49 -10.35 0.52 -5.25
C LEU A 49 -11.10 -0.11 -6.44
N GLY A 50 -10.99 -1.43 -6.61
CA GLY A 50 -11.69 -2.18 -7.65
C GLY A 50 -13.21 -2.11 -7.49
N TYR A 51 -13.71 -2.16 -6.26
CA TYR A 51 -15.13 -1.98 -5.97
C TYR A 51 -15.62 -0.56 -6.33
N TYR A 52 -14.85 0.48 -5.99
CA TYR A 52 -15.18 1.85 -6.39
C TYR A 52 -15.18 2.02 -7.90
N LEU A 53 -14.17 1.49 -8.59
CA LEU A 53 -14.03 1.56 -10.04
C LEU A 53 -15.20 0.87 -10.76
N GLY A 54 -15.53 -0.37 -10.36
CA GLY A 54 -16.62 -1.12 -10.98
C GLY A 54 -17.97 -0.41 -10.86
N GLN A 55 -18.27 0.16 -9.69
CA GLN A 55 -19.48 0.97 -9.54
C GLN A 55 -19.44 2.26 -10.35
N ALA A 56 -18.31 2.97 -10.34
CA ALA A 56 -18.14 4.19 -11.11
C ALA A 56 -18.39 3.97 -12.61
N GLN A 57 -17.88 2.87 -13.18
CA GLN A 57 -18.10 2.50 -14.59
C GLN A 57 -19.57 2.15 -14.89
N ILE A 58 -20.27 1.47 -13.97
CA ILE A 58 -21.71 1.22 -14.12
C ILE A 58 -22.48 2.55 -14.10
N TRP A 59 -22.13 3.48 -13.21
CA TRP A 59 -22.80 4.78 -13.13
C TRP A 59 -22.49 5.66 -14.36
N GLU A 60 -21.25 5.64 -14.84
CA GLU A 60 -20.79 6.41 -16.00
C GLU A 60 -21.58 6.10 -17.28
N SER A 61 -21.99 4.83 -17.44
CA SER A 61 -22.81 4.36 -18.57
C SER A 61 -24.32 4.64 -18.44
N HIS A 62 -24.84 4.88 -17.23
CA HIS A 62 -26.28 4.99 -16.98
C HIS A 62 -26.76 6.39 -16.52
N ILE A 63 -25.85 7.29 -16.15
CA ILE A 63 -26.20 8.62 -15.64
C ILE A 63 -26.16 9.69 -16.73
N ASN A 64 -27.30 10.34 -16.94
CA ASN A 64 -27.45 11.44 -17.91
C ASN A 64 -27.15 12.84 -17.31
N ASN A 65 -26.96 12.94 -15.99
CA ASN A 65 -26.62 14.20 -15.35
C ASN A 65 -25.14 14.54 -15.60
N HIS A 66 -24.88 15.52 -16.48
CA HIS A 66 -23.53 15.91 -16.89
C HIS A 66 -22.61 16.30 -15.70
N ARG A 67 -23.15 17.00 -14.69
CA ARG A 67 -22.36 17.39 -13.51
C ARG A 67 -21.94 16.18 -12.69
N LEU A 68 -22.84 15.22 -12.50
CA LEU A 68 -22.54 13.99 -11.78
C LEU A 68 -21.60 13.08 -12.60
N LYS A 69 -21.80 12.98 -13.91
CA LYS A 69 -20.92 12.24 -14.81
C LYS A 69 -19.47 12.77 -14.76
N SER A 70 -19.28 14.09 -14.73
CA SER A 70 -17.95 14.68 -14.55
C SER A 70 -17.28 14.30 -13.22
N LYS A 71 -18.04 14.24 -12.12
CA LYS A 71 -17.52 13.78 -10.82
C LYS A 71 -17.14 12.29 -10.85
N ILE A 72 -17.95 11.46 -11.50
CA ILE A 72 -17.70 10.03 -11.67
C ILE A 72 -16.44 9.81 -12.51
N ASN A 73 -16.30 10.53 -13.62
CA ASN A 73 -15.09 10.46 -14.45
C ASN A 73 -13.84 10.86 -13.66
N ASN A 74 -13.93 11.92 -12.84
CA ASN A 74 -12.83 12.29 -11.96
C ASN A 74 -12.46 11.18 -10.96
N LEU A 75 -13.45 10.49 -10.38
CA LEU A 75 -13.21 9.32 -9.53
C LEU A 75 -12.48 8.21 -10.29
N ILE A 76 -12.92 7.88 -11.51
CA ILE A 76 -12.27 6.87 -12.37
C ILE A 76 -10.82 7.27 -12.64
N THR A 77 -10.58 8.51 -13.08
CA THR A 77 -9.23 9.02 -13.34
C THR A 77 -8.32 8.95 -12.11
N LEU A 78 -8.84 9.28 -10.92
CA LEU A 78 -8.05 9.18 -9.68
C LEU A 78 -7.66 7.72 -9.37
N ILE A 79 -8.55 6.75 -9.62
CA ILE A 79 -8.28 5.33 -9.37
C ILE A 79 -7.31 4.78 -10.42
N GLU A 80 -7.47 5.13 -11.70
CA GLU A 80 -6.59 4.67 -12.78
C GLU A 80 -5.18 5.26 -12.68
N ALA A 81 -5.04 6.45 -12.10
CA ALA A 81 -3.75 7.06 -11.81
C ALA A 81 -3.08 6.53 -10.53
N PHE A 82 -3.78 5.69 -9.75
CA PHE A 82 -3.26 5.20 -8.47
C PHE A 82 -2.10 4.21 -8.71
N PRO A 83 -0.98 4.31 -7.98
CA PRO A 83 0.22 3.51 -8.25
C PRO A 83 -0.02 2.00 -8.13
N THR A 84 0.36 1.25 -9.16
CA THR A 84 0.32 -0.23 -9.19
C THR A 84 1.67 -0.87 -8.86
N GLU A 85 2.74 -0.08 -8.81
CA GLU A 85 4.11 -0.53 -8.57
C GLU A 85 4.73 0.19 -7.39
N ASN A 86 5.50 -0.54 -6.59
CA ASN A 86 6.25 0.02 -5.46
C ASN A 86 7.69 0.34 -5.89
N SER A 87 7.85 1.41 -6.69
CA SER A 87 9.17 1.81 -7.18
C SER A 87 9.97 2.53 -6.08
N PRO A 88 11.23 2.12 -5.81
CA PRO A 88 12.05 2.70 -4.74
C PRO A 88 12.37 4.20 -4.93
N ASP A 89 12.28 4.68 -6.17
CA ASP A 89 12.46 6.09 -6.54
C ASP A 89 11.22 6.96 -6.28
N SER A 90 10.13 6.35 -5.76
CA SER A 90 8.89 7.05 -5.38
C SER A 90 9.09 7.82 -4.08
N HIS A 91 10.03 8.76 -4.09
CA HIS A 91 10.29 9.64 -2.98
C HIS A 91 9.04 10.50 -2.69
N GLY A 92 8.33 10.19 -1.60
CA GLY A 92 7.27 11.07 -1.07
C GLY A 92 5.90 10.95 -1.74
N LEU A 93 5.57 9.85 -2.40
CA LEU A 93 4.16 9.60 -2.76
C LEU A 93 3.34 9.39 -1.48
N ASP A 94 2.55 10.39 -1.11
CA ASP A 94 1.55 10.26 -0.04
C ASP A 94 0.37 9.42 -0.55
N LEU A 95 0.60 8.11 -0.61
CA LEU A 95 -0.36 7.09 -1.02
C LEU A 95 -1.66 7.20 -0.20
N LEU A 96 -1.54 7.53 1.09
CA LEU A 96 -2.65 7.71 2.00
C LEU A 96 -3.50 8.92 1.62
N SER A 97 -2.88 10.05 1.27
CA SER A 97 -3.61 11.23 0.78
C SER A 97 -4.33 10.96 -0.53
N GLN A 98 -3.69 10.28 -1.49
CA GLN A 98 -4.35 9.87 -2.74
C GLN A 98 -5.55 8.95 -2.47
N LEU A 99 -5.37 7.95 -1.61
CA LEU A 99 -6.43 7.03 -1.22
C LEU A 99 -7.60 7.74 -0.52
N ASN A 100 -7.31 8.65 0.40
CA ASN A 100 -8.33 9.44 1.10
C ASN A 100 -9.08 10.38 0.13
N THR A 101 -8.40 10.88 -0.91
CA THR A 101 -9.01 11.67 -1.98
C THR A 101 -9.98 10.82 -2.80
N ILE A 102 -9.59 9.60 -3.18
CA ILE A 102 -10.45 8.62 -3.86
C ILE A 102 -11.69 8.30 -3.01
N ARG A 103 -11.49 7.94 -1.73
CA ARG A 103 -12.57 7.64 -0.78
C ARG A 103 -13.56 8.79 -0.65
N SER A 104 -13.06 10.01 -0.54
CA SER A 104 -13.91 11.21 -0.43
C SER A 104 -14.70 11.46 -1.73
N SER A 105 -14.05 11.30 -2.89
CA SER A 105 -14.68 11.40 -4.21
C SER A 105 -15.78 10.35 -4.41
N TYR A 106 -15.54 9.11 -3.99
CA TYR A 106 -16.52 8.03 -4.02
C TYR A 106 -17.73 8.31 -3.12
N ARG A 107 -17.50 8.74 -1.87
CA ARG A 107 -18.59 9.14 -0.96
C ARG A 107 -19.41 10.29 -1.53
N LEU A 108 -18.76 11.27 -2.15
CA LEU A 108 -19.44 12.38 -2.82
C LEU A 108 -20.35 11.87 -3.96
N CYS A 109 -19.86 10.96 -4.80
CA CYS A 109 -20.68 10.34 -5.85
C CYS A 109 -21.91 9.65 -5.24
N CYS A 110 -21.71 8.81 -4.21
CA CYS A 110 -22.79 8.12 -3.50
C CYS A 110 -23.86 9.10 -2.98
N ALA A 111 -23.43 10.18 -2.31
CA ALA A 111 -24.34 11.19 -1.77
C ALA A 111 -25.16 11.89 -2.86
N ASN A 112 -24.58 12.17 -4.03
CA ASN A 112 -25.29 12.79 -5.15
C ASN A 112 -26.34 11.85 -5.79
N MET A 113 -26.22 10.53 -5.56
CA MET A 113 -27.20 9.53 -6.02
C MET A 113 -28.15 9.06 -4.92
N GLY A 114 -28.01 9.55 -3.69
CA GLY A 114 -28.78 9.06 -2.54
C GLY A 114 -28.42 7.63 -2.12
N LEU A 115 -27.23 7.14 -2.49
CA LEU A 115 -26.75 5.81 -2.16
C LEU A 115 -25.94 5.81 -0.86
N LYS A 116 -26.03 4.73 -0.10
CA LYS A 116 -25.17 4.48 1.05
C LYS A 116 -23.89 3.74 0.61
N PRO A 117 -22.68 4.23 0.94
CA PRO A 117 -21.44 3.49 0.75
C PRO A 117 -21.50 2.10 1.41
N ARG A 118 -21.16 1.03 0.68
CA ARG A 118 -21.30 -0.36 1.15
C ARG A 118 -20.00 -1.06 1.51
N ILE A 119 -18.90 -0.78 0.81
CA ILE A 119 -17.62 -1.41 1.13
C ILE A 119 -17.02 -0.78 2.38
N LYS A 120 -16.41 -1.60 3.23
CA LYS A 120 -15.60 -1.11 4.34
C LYS A 120 -14.26 -0.69 3.76
N GLU A 121 -13.82 0.52 4.09
CA GLU A 121 -12.49 0.98 3.73
C GLU A 121 -11.45 -0.01 4.26
N ALA A 122 -10.41 -0.30 3.48
CA ALA A 122 -9.25 -1.02 3.96
C ALA A 122 -8.75 -0.26 5.20
N GLY A 123 -8.96 -0.87 6.37
CA GLY A 123 -8.72 -0.22 7.66
C GLY A 123 -7.27 0.27 7.73
N GLY A 124 -7.07 1.52 8.14
CA GLY A 124 -5.75 2.14 8.30
C GLY A 124 -4.91 1.58 9.45
N LEU A 125 -4.88 0.27 9.63
CA LEU A 125 -3.96 -0.40 10.53
C LEU A 125 -2.75 -0.82 9.70
N SER A 126 -1.69 -0.01 9.82
CA SER A 126 -0.30 -0.31 9.43
C SER A 126 0.09 -0.03 7.97
N LEU A 127 -0.09 1.22 7.51
CA LEU A 127 0.86 1.87 6.60
C LEU A 127 1.55 3.01 7.37
#